data_AF-A0A2D8UNW2-F1
#
_entry.id   AF-A0A2D8UNW2-F1
#
_cell.length_a   1.000
_cell.length_b   1.000
_cell.length_c   1.000
_cell.angle_alpha   90.00
_cell.angle_beta   90.00
_cell.angle_gamma   90.00
#
_symmetry.space_group_name_H-M   'P 1'
#
loop_
_entity.id
_entity.type
_entity.pdbx_description
1 polymer ?
#
loop_
_entity_poly.entity_id
_entity_poly.type
_entity_poly.pdbx_seq_one_letter_code
_entity_poly.pdbx_strand_id
1 'polypeptide(L)'
;MTIHVKFTPSQLGEVTHTLSVTGADFDEKTINLNGEGIVGEETIQTFNSTRLAFGDGYSQTATQAFDLPADPTLISNIKMYVKLRCPEVGCDEWDVYANVRVKDDASGEFFEMARYITPYWNDNSQLPRGFEFDVTDFKSLLTGNTELQIKTECWNDLGYLISVEFDYEYGEPDYPYYAVERVMAYNSSSIDGVPYGVAHDFDLDKSVTIPENAESTHLRTIISGWGHATPYDPGNRPCAEWCFRTHHIKINGAPAFEHYMGPIGCAQNPVNNQNPGNWTPDRAGWCPGMEVPTRIDNFTEAMAGNTFTYEYDYEDWTNNEQNGDAYYATSTFVVVKSNTEIEKPTVND
;
A
#
# COMPACT_ATOMS: atom_id res chain seq x y z
N MET A 1 -42.23 -8.73 10.04
CA MET A 1 -40.80 -8.47 10.24
C MET A 1 -40.04 -9.53 9.48
N THR A 2 -39.10 -9.14 8.63
CA THR A 2 -38.26 -10.07 7.87
C THR A 2 -36.86 -10.00 8.47
N ILE A 3 -36.28 -11.16 8.80
CA ILE A 3 -34.93 -11.27 9.34
C ILE A 3 -34.06 -11.90 8.25
N HIS A 4 -33.02 -11.20 7.85
CA HIS A 4 -32.01 -11.70 6.92
C HIS A 4 -30.79 -12.14 7.73
N VAL A 5 -30.32 -13.37 7.49
CA VAL A 5 -29.15 -13.94 8.18
C VAL A 5 -28.07 -14.19 7.15
N LYS A 6 -26.86 -13.68 7.41
CA LYS A 6 -25.64 -13.97 6.65
C LYS A 6 -24.75 -14.84 7.54
N PHE A 7 -24.21 -15.92 6.98
CA PHE A 7 -23.35 -16.88 7.69
C PHE A 7 -22.08 -17.08 6.88
N THR A 8 -20.93 -17.01 7.56
CA THR A 8 -19.61 -17.29 6.99
C THR A 8 -18.92 -18.32 7.90
N PRO A 9 -18.44 -19.46 7.36
CA PRO A 9 -17.65 -20.44 8.13
C PRO A 9 -16.37 -19.80 8.67
N SER A 10 -16.02 -20.08 9.92
CA SER A 10 -14.80 -19.55 10.57
C SER A 10 -13.66 -20.56 10.64
N GLN A 11 -13.81 -21.74 10.01
CA GLN A 11 -12.82 -22.82 9.96
C GLN A 11 -12.97 -23.57 8.64
N LEU A 12 -11.86 -24.16 8.15
CA LEU A 12 -11.87 -25.01 6.96
C LEU A 12 -12.74 -26.26 7.16
N GLY A 13 -13.40 -26.70 6.09
CA GLY A 13 -14.29 -27.85 6.06
C GLY A 13 -15.75 -27.51 6.36
N GLU A 14 -16.61 -28.53 6.45
CA GLU A 14 -18.03 -28.33 6.74
C GLU A 14 -18.25 -27.74 8.14
N VAL A 15 -18.91 -26.59 8.19
CA VAL A 15 -19.36 -25.95 9.41
C VAL A 15 -20.88 -25.94 9.42
N THR A 16 -21.43 -26.51 10.49
CA THR A 16 -22.86 -26.47 10.79
C THR A 16 -23.09 -25.75 12.10
N HIS A 17 -24.06 -24.84 12.12
CA HIS A 17 -24.42 -24.09 13.31
C HIS A 17 -25.93 -23.87 13.37
N THR A 18 -26.43 -23.57 14.56
CA THR A 18 -27.85 -23.36 14.78
C THR A 18 -28.08 -22.01 15.43
N LEU A 19 -28.78 -21.11 14.74
CA LEU A 19 -29.18 -19.81 15.28
C LEU A 19 -30.62 -19.88 15.79
N SER A 20 -30.83 -19.62 17.07
CA SER A 20 -32.16 -19.47 17.68
C SER A 20 -32.54 -18.00 17.80
N VAL A 21 -33.65 -17.61 17.20
CA VAL A 21 -34.20 -16.25 17.25
C VAL A 21 -35.51 -16.24 18.01
N THR A 22 -35.61 -15.41 19.06
CA THR A 22 -36.83 -15.24 19.87
C THR A 22 -37.32 -13.79 19.81
N GLY A 23 -38.63 -13.57 19.98
CA GLY A 23 -39.21 -12.23 20.03
C GLY A 23 -40.50 -12.18 20.84
N ALA A 24 -40.91 -11.00 21.28
CA ALA A 24 -42.15 -10.83 22.05
C ALA A 24 -43.41 -11.22 21.26
N ASP A 25 -43.35 -11.09 19.93
CA ASP A 25 -44.47 -11.30 19.02
C ASP A 25 -44.38 -12.61 18.21
N PHE A 26 -43.39 -13.47 18.48
CA PHE A 26 -43.23 -14.76 17.80
C PHE A 26 -42.48 -15.82 18.62
N ASP A 27 -42.91 -17.07 18.49
CA ASP A 27 -42.23 -18.22 19.08
C ASP A 27 -40.83 -18.42 18.51
N GLU A 28 -39.93 -19.05 19.28
CA GLU A 28 -38.55 -19.35 18.88
C GLU A 28 -38.48 -19.94 17.46
N LYS A 29 -37.65 -19.31 16.62
CA LYS A 29 -37.32 -19.81 15.28
C LYS A 29 -35.88 -20.28 15.27
N THR A 30 -35.70 -21.54 14.90
CA THR A 30 -34.40 -22.15 14.68
C THR A 30 -34.02 -22.03 13.21
N ILE A 31 -32.83 -21.52 12.94
CA ILE A 31 -32.24 -21.41 11.60
C ILE A 31 -30.99 -22.28 11.60
N ASN A 32 -31.00 -23.34 10.78
CA ASN A 32 -29.80 -24.16 10.56
C ASN A 32 -28.92 -23.44 9.54
N LEU A 33 -27.69 -23.15 9.96
CA LEU A 33 -26.64 -22.57 9.14
C LEU A 33 -25.70 -23.68 8.72
N ASN A 34 -25.51 -23.85 7.42
CA ASN A 34 -24.54 -24.78 6.86
C ASN A 34 -23.67 -24.01 5.88
N GLY A 35 -22.38 -24.25 5.93
CA GLY A 35 -21.41 -23.70 4.98
C GLY A 35 -20.12 -24.50 5.04
N GLU A 36 -19.27 -24.32 4.05
CA GLU A 36 -17.97 -24.99 3.97
C GLU A 36 -16.89 -23.91 3.97
N GLY A 37 -15.96 -23.97 4.92
CA GLY A 37 -14.74 -23.18 4.84
C GLY A 37 -13.86 -23.79 3.76
N ILE A 38 -13.80 -23.15 2.61
CA ILE A 38 -13.05 -23.64 1.46
C ILE A 38 -11.60 -23.18 1.51
N VAL A 39 -10.67 -24.05 1.12
CA VAL A 39 -9.39 -23.61 0.53
C VAL A 39 -9.75 -23.15 -0.87
N GLY A 40 -9.53 -21.89 -1.16
CA GLY A 40 -10.00 -21.31 -2.42
C GLY A 40 -9.45 -19.92 -2.65
N GLU A 41 -9.69 -19.43 -3.85
CA GLU A 41 -9.31 -18.09 -4.28
C GLU A 41 -10.55 -17.40 -4.83
N GLU A 42 -10.73 -16.13 -4.50
CA GLU A 42 -11.76 -15.26 -5.06
C GLU A 42 -11.12 -14.00 -5.64
N THR A 43 -11.26 -13.81 -6.95
CA THR A 43 -10.84 -12.58 -7.63
C THR A 43 -11.96 -11.56 -7.65
N ILE A 44 -11.70 -10.36 -7.16
CA ILE A 44 -12.64 -9.23 -7.14
C ILE A 44 -12.10 -8.08 -7.98
N GLN A 45 -12.82 -7.75 -9.05
CA GLN A 45 -12.57 -6.55 -9.84
C GLN A 45 -13.15 -5.33 -9.12
N THR A 46 -12.32 -4.34 -8.84
CA THR A 46 -12.75 -3.03 -8.29
C THR A 46 -12.81 -1.99 -9.39
N PHE A 47 -11.83 -1.09 -9.49
CA PHE A 47 -11.71 -0.17 -10.61
C PHE A 47 -11.59 -0.96 -11.91
N ASN A 48 -12.36 -0.59 -12.94
CA ASN A 48 -12.31 -1.23 -14.23
C ASN A 48 -12.24 -0.18 -15.34
N SER A 49 -11.06 -0.05 -15.98
CA SER A 49 -10.83 0.91 -17.06
C SER A 49 -11.11 2.36 -16.65
N THR A 50 -10.84 2.72 -15.39
CA THR A 50 -11.10 4.05 -14.83
C THR A 50 -10.11 5.05 -15.42
N ARG A 51 -10.60 6.13 -16.02
CA ARG A 51 -9.75 7.14 -16.68
C ARG A 51 -9.18 8.10 -15.63
N LEU A 52 -7.84 8.15 -15.51
CA LEU A 52 -7.12 9.18 -14.78
C LEU A 52 -6.26 10.00 -15.76
N ALA A 53 -6.33 11.31 -15.68
CA ALA A 53 -5.59 12.26 -16.51
C ALA A 53 -5.66 13.67 -15.87
N PHE A 54 -5.03 14.66 -16.50
CA PHE A 54 -5.06 16.06 -16.06
C PHE A 54 -5.60 16.98 -17.15
N GLY A 55 -6.27 18.06 -16.74
CA GLY A 55 -6.89 19.03 -17.64
C GLY A 55 -8.42 19.08 -17.51
N ASP A 56 -9.05 19.90 -18.36
CA ASP A 56 -10.49 20.18 -18.28
C ASP A 56 -11.33 18.89 -18.37
N GLY A 57 -12.07 18.60 -17.30
CA GLY A 57 -12.95 17.43 -17.23
C GLY A 57 -12.27 16.11 -16.83
N TYR A 58 -10.96 16.13 -16.54
CA TYR A 58 -10.22 14.99 -16.01
C TYR A 58 -9.86 15.16 -14.54
N SER A 59 -9.52 14.04 -13.90
CA SER A 59 -9.01 13.99 -12.53
C SER A 59 -7.81 13.04 -12.48
N GLN A 60 -6.77 13.43 -11.74
CA GLN A 60 -5.62 12.60 -11.42
C GLN A 60 -5.95 11.52 -10.39
N THR A 61 -7.16 11.55 -9.81
CA THR A 61 -7.58 10.66 -8.74
C THR A 61 -9.03 10.21 -8.95
N ALA A 62 -9.31 8.94 -8.65
CA ALA A 62 -10.66 8.41 -8.54
C ALA A 62 -10.83 7.73 -7.18
N THR A 63 -11.99 7.92 -6.56
CA THR A 63 -12.36 7.31 -5.28
C THR A 63 -13.71 6.64 -5.44
N GLN A 64 -13.84 5.40 -5.00
CA GLN A 64 -15.06 4.62 -5.12
C GLN A 64 -15.13 3.54 -4.04
N ALA A 65 -16.34 3.25 -3.58
CA ALA A 65 -16.66 2.15 -2.69
C ALA A 65 -16.94 0.84 -3.44
N PHE A 66 -16.44 -0.28 -2.92
CA PHE A 66 -16.61 -1.62 -3.47
C PHE A 66 -17.01 -2.61 -2.37
N ASP A 67 -17.82 -3.61 -2.73
CA ASP A 67 -18.16 -4.71 -1.83
C ASP A 67 -17.07 -5.79 -1.91
N LEU A 68 -16.32 -5.94 -0.82
CA LEU A 68 -15.24 -6.91 -0.60
C LEU A 68 -15.71 -8.03 0.37
N PRO A 69 -14.95 -9.13 0.53
CA PRO A 69 -15.32 -10.23 1.40
C PRO A 69 -15.48 -9.74 2.84
N ALA A 70 -16.51 -10.20 3.53
CA ALA A 70 -16.93 -9.60 4.80
C ALA A 70 -16.19 -10.14 6.04
N ASP A 71 -15.46 -11.24 5.92
CA ASP A 71 -14.77 -11.88 7.03
C ASP A 71 -13.30 -12.13 6.65
N PRO A 72 -12.35 -11.39 7.27
CA PRO A 72 -10.95 -11.54 6.96
C PRO A 72 -10.24 -12.66 7.74
N THR A 73 -10.94 -13.36 8.64
CA THR A 73 -10.32 -14.33 9.56
C THR A 73 -9.78 -15.58 8.87
N LEU A 74 -10.31 -15.93 7.70
CA LEU A 74 -9.83 -17.03 6.85
C LEU A 74 -8.94 -16.58 5.69
N ILE A 75 -8.71 -15.27 5.53
CA ILE A 75 -7.85 -14.74 4.46
C ILE A 75 -6.39 -14.97 4.86
N SER A 76 -5.69 -15.81 4.09
CA SER A 76 -4.25 -16.07 4.23
C SER A 76 -3.39 -15.13 3.39
N ASN A 77 -3.89 -14.66 2.25
CA ASN A 77 -3.19 -13.69 1.41
C ASN A 77 -4.20 -12.79 0.67
N ILE A 78 -3.81 -11.54 0.41
CA ILE A 78 -4.46 -10.68 -0.57
C ILE A 78 -3.42 -10.17 -1.55
N LYS A 79 -3.53 -10.59 -2.82
CA LYS A 79 -2.76 -10.01 -3.93
C LYS A 79 -3.59 -8.95 -4.61
N MET A 80 -3.04 -7.76 -4.79
CA MET A 80 -3.63 -6.71 -5.59
C MET A 80 -2.88 -6.59 -6.92
N TYR A 81 -3.63 -6.52 -8.01
CA TYR A 81 -3.08 -6.30 -9.34
C TYR A 81 -3.52 -4.96 -9.92
N VAL A 82 -2.57 -4.18 -10.44
CA VAL A 82 -2.84 -2.89 -11.08
C VAL A 82 -2.48 -2.95 -12.54
N LYS A 83 -3.50 -2.91 -13.39
CA LYS A 83 -3.35 -2.92 -14.84
C LYS A 83 -3.54 -1.53 -15.41
N LEU A 84 -2.52 -1.07 -16.13
CA LEU A 84 -2.56 0.14 -16.92
C LEU A 84 -2.95 -0.22 -18.35
N ARG A 85 -3.66 0.69 -19.01
CA ARG A 85 -3.89 0.63 -20.45
C ARG A 85 -3.85 2.02 -21.03
N CYS A 86 -3.22 2.15 -22.20
CA CYS A 86 -3.31 3.40 -22.94
C CYS A 86 -4.76 3.64 -23.41
N PRO A 87 -5.31 4.85 -23.19
CA PRO A 87 -6.45 5.33 -23.94
C PRO A 87 -6.19 5.25 -25.46
N GLU A 88 -7.26 5.27 -26.27
CA GLU A 88 -7.13 5.24 -27.75
C GLU A 88 -6.27 6.39 -28.30
N VAL A 89 -6.20 7.51 -27.56
CA VAL A 89 -5.41 8.71 -27.92
C VAL A 89 -3.93 8.59 -27.57
N GLY A 90 -3.51 7.55 -26.84
CA GLY A 90 -2.15 7.36 -26.32
C GLY A 90 -2.09 7.43 -24.80
N CYS A 91 -1.03 6.84 -24.23
CA CYS A 91 -0.66 6.97 -22.81
C CYS A 91 0.03 8.32 -22.55
N ASP A 92 0.02 8.76 -21.29
CA ASP A 92 1.03 9.70 -20.80
C ASP A 92 2.43 9.19 -21.16
N GLU A 93 3.25 10.05 -21.75
CA GLU A 93 4.60 9.69 -22.18
C GLU A 93 5.59 9.59 -21.02
N TRP A 94 5.28 10.16 -19.85
CA TRP A 94 6.16 10.25 -18.69
C TRP A 94 5.98 9.10 -17.69
N ASP A 95 7.06 8.79 -16.97
CA ASP A 95 7.11 7.87 -15.85
C ASP A 95 6.64 8.57 -14.56
N VAL A 96 5.34 8.61 -14.35
CA VAL A 96 4.75 9.38 -13.24
C VAL A 96 4.52 8.52 -11.99
N TYR A 97 4.57 9.18 -10.84
CA TYR A 97 4.18 8.61 -9.56
C TYR A 97 2.71 8.18 -9.58
N ALA A 98 2.42 7.00 -9.02
CA ALA A 98 1.06 6.51 -8.87
C ALA A 98 0.92 5.61 -7.64
N ASN A 99 -0.26 5.58 -7.04
CA ASN A 99 -0.54 4.75 -5.88
C ASN A 99 -2.00 4.28 -5.80
N VAL A 100 -2.20 3.27 -4.96
CA VAL A 100 -3.51 2.73 -4.58
C VAL A 100 -3.64 2.79 -3.07
N ARG A 101 -4.77 3.30 -2.59
CA ARG A 101 -5.04 3.51 -1.17
C ARG A 101 -6.38 2.92 -0.76
N VAL A 102 -6.45 2.45 0.47
CA VAL A 102 -7.69 2.04 1.14
C VAL A 102 -8.03 3.06 2.21
N LYS A 103 -9.32 3.38 2.36
CA LYS A 103 -9.75 4.23 3.45
C LYS A 103 -9.81 3.45 4.75
N ASP A 104 -9.27 4.03 5.80
CA ASP A 104 -9.61 3.65 7.15
C ASP A 104 -10.85 4.43 7.61
N ASP A 105 -11.97 3.72 7.82
CA ASP A 105 -13.23 4.36 8.22
C ASP A 105 -13.17 4.97 9.63
N ALA A 106 -12.29 4.47 10.51
CA ALA A 106 -12.17 4.97 11.88
C ALA A 106 -11.58 6.39 11.91
N SER A 107 -10.50 6.63 11.17
CA SER A 107 -9.85 7.94 11.06
C SER A 107 -10.39 8.81 9.91
N GLY A 108 -10.96 8.18 8.88
CA GLY A 108 -11.33 8.82 7.61
C GLY A 108 -10.14 9.02 6.66
N GLU A 109 -8.95 8.54 7.00
CA GLU A 109 -7.73 8.71 6.23
C GLU A 109 -7.55 7.62 5.17
N PHE A 110 -6.77 7.92 4.13
CA PHE A 110 -6.40 6.93 3.10
C PHE A 110 -5.00 6.36 3.36
N PHE A 111 -4.93 5.05 3.55
CA PHE A 111 -3.69 4.30 3.77
C PHE A 111 -3.16 3.78 2.43
N GLU A 112 -1.91 4.11 2.09
CA GLU A 112 -1.25 3.66 0.87
C GLU A 112 -0.86 2.18 0.97
N MET A 113 -1.50 1.36 0.13
CA MET A 113 -1.23 -0.08 0.08
C MET A 113 -0.13 -0.42 -0.91
N ALA A 114 -0.08 0.33 -2.01
CA ALA A 114 0.85 0.13 -3.11
C ALA A 114 1.22 1.42 -3.79
N ARG A 115 2.44 1.44 -4.34
CA ARG A 115 2.95 2.51 -5.18
C ARG A 115 3.70 1.92 -6.36
N TYR A 116 3.60 2.58 -7.50
CA TYR A 116 4.31 2.24 -8.72
C TYR A 116 4.66 3.50 -9.48
N ILE A 117 5.62 3.36 -10.39
CA ILE A 117 5.92 4.40 -11.37
C ILE A 117 5.39 3.90 -12.73
N THR A 118 4.61 4.72 -13.42
CA THR A 118 4.08 4.34 -14.73
C THR A 118 5.23 4.12 -15.74
N PRO A 119 5.04 3.28 -16.76
CA PRO A 119 6.04 3.13 -17.81
C PRO A 119 6.04 4.35 -18.73
N TYR A 120 7.20 4.72 -19.25
CA TYR A 120 7.26 5.71 -20.33
C TYR A 120 6.52 5.21 -21.58
N TRP A 121 5.75 6.10 -22.21
CA TRP A 121 5.08 5.93 -23.52
C TRP A 121 4.06 4.80 -23.66
N ASN A 122 3.97 3.87 -22.71
CA ASN A 122 3.22 2.63 -22.84
C ASN A 122 2.49 2.29 -21.54
N ASP A 123 1.78 1.17 -21.57
CA ASP A 123 1.17 0.53 -20.41
C ASP A 123 2.02 -0.64 -19.89
N ASN A 124 1.48 -1.43 -18.97
CA ASN A 124 2.14 -2.61 -18.41
C ASN A 124 1.62 -3.93 -19.02
N SER A 125 1.15 -3.92 -20.28
CA SER A 125 0.54 -5.10 -20.93
C SER A 125 1.46 -6.31 -21.09
N GLN A 126 2.79 -6.17 -20.96
CA GLN A 126 3.70 -7.32 -20.87
C GLN A 126 3.46 -8.17 -19.62
N LEU A 127 2.85 -7.60 -18.57
CA LEU A 127 2.40 -8.32 -17.39
C LEU A 127 0.92 -8.68 -17.60
N PRO A 128 0.54 -9.96 -17.75
CA PRO A 128 -0.83 -10.34 -18.12
C PRO A 128 -1.92 -9.73 -17.20
N ARG A 129 -1.62 -9.65 -15.90
CA ARG A 129 -2.48 -9.10 -14.86
C ARG A 129 -2.09 -7.68 -14.41
N GLY A 130 -0.98 -7.14 -14.91
CA GLY A 130 -0.42 -5.88 -14.45
C GLY A 130 0.58 -6.06 -13.31
N PHE A 131 0.84 -4.97 -12.58
CA PHE A 131 1.72 -4.95 -11.42
C PHE A 131 1.11 -5.69 -10.24
N GLU A 132 1.91 -6.48 -9.53
CA GLU A 132 1.44 -7.31 -8.41
C GLU A 132 1.94 -6.76 -7.07
N PHE A 133 1.03 -6.65 -6.10
CA PHE A 133 1.34 -6.21 -4.74
C PHE A 133 0.75 -7.17 -3.72
N ASP A 134 1.53 -7.52 -2.70
CA ASP A 134 0.99 -8.13 -1.49
C ASP A 134 0.44 -7.04 -0.57
N VAL A 135 -0.89 -7.06 -0.37
CA VAL A 135 -1.62 -6.09 0.46
C VAL A 135 -2.29 -6.77 1.66
N THR A 136 -1.85 -7.98 2.02
CA THR A 136 -2.40 -8.78 3.13
C THR A 136 -2.38 -8.03 4.46
N ASP A 137 -1.38 -7.17 4.68
CA ASP A 137 -1.28 -6.31 5.88
C ASP A 137 -2.52 -5.43 6.10
N PHE A 138 -3.29 -5.14 5.04
CA PHE A 138 -4.50 -4.33 5.09
C PHE A 138 -5.79 -5.15 5.10
N LYS A 139 -5.75 -6.48 5.32
CA LYS A 139 -6.94 -7.34 5.24
C LYS A 139 -8.08 -6.93 6.17
N SER A 140 -7.79 -6.27 7.30
CA SER A 140 -8.81 -5.73 8.20
C SER A 140 -9.50 -4.47 7.69
N LEU A 141 -8.95 -3.80 6.67
CA LEU A 141 -9.56 -2.67 5.96
C LEU A 141 -10.17 -3.08 4.61
N LEU A 142 -9.69 -4.18 4.02
CA LEU A 142 -10.15 -4.74 2.75
C LEU A 142 -11.31 -5.72 2.95
N THR A 143 -12.31 -5.30 3.72
CA THR A 143 -13.47 -6.13 4.06
C THR A 143 -14.77 -5.34 4.07
N GLY A 144 -15.85 -5.96 3.61
CA GLY A 144 -17.17 -5.32 3.56
C GLY A 144 -17.24 -4.22 2.50
N ASN A 145 -17.94 -3.12 2.80
CA ASN A 145 -18.04 -1.99 1.88
C ASN A 145 -16.84 -1.07 2.10
N THR A 146 -15.85 -1.14 1.19
CA THR A 146 -14.55 -0.49 1.35
C THR A 146 -14.36 0.60 0.31
N GLU A 147 -14.01 1.81 0.76
CA GLU A 147 -13.64 2.92 -0.11
C GLU A 147 -12.16 2.83 -0.52
N LEU A 148 -11.91 2.76 -1.82
CA LEU A 148 -10.58 2.73 -2.41
C LEU A 148 -10.31 4.00 -3.21
N GLN A 149 -9.04 4.37 -3.32
CA GLN A 149 -8.58 5.49 -4.12
C GLN A 149 -7.41 5.07 -5.01
N ILE A 150 -7.46 5.45 -6.29
CA ILE A 150 -6.34 5.35 -7.24
C ILE A 150 -5.90 6.74 -7.66
N LYS A 151 -4.58 6.93 -7.80
CA LYS A 151 -3.99 8.18 -8.28
C LYS A 151 -2.89 7.93 -9.32
N THR A 152 -2.81 8.81 -10.30
CA THR A 152 -1.61 9.03 -11.14
C THR A 152 -1.24 10.50 -11.15
N GLU A 153 0.03 10.82 -11.02
CA GLU A 153 0.56 12.18 -11.08
C GLU A 153 0.78 12.64 -12.54
N CYS A 154 -0.17 12.34 -13.43
CA CYS A 154 -0.15 12.74 -14.84
C CYS A 154 -0.39 14.24 -14.97
N TRP A 155 0.31 14.93 -15.86
CA TRP A 155 0.14 16.38 -16.09
C TRP A 155 -0.34 16.73 -17.51
N ASN A 156 -0.88 15.74 -18.21
CA ASN A 156 -1.49 15.87 -19.53
C ASN A 156 -2.86 15.18 -19.59
N ASP A 157 -3.58 15.40 -20.70
CA ASP A 157 -4.91 14.83 -20.95
C ASP A 157 -4.86 13.40 -21.52
N LEU A 158 -3.66 12.87 -21.80
CA LEU A 158 -3.47 11.47 -22.21
C LEU A 158 -3.75 10.56 -21.01
N GLY A 159 -2.91 10.61 -19.98
CA GLY A 159 -3.10 9.80 -18.76
C GLY A 159 -3.21 8.30 -19.03
N TYR A 160 -4.04 7.60 -18.23
CA TYR A 160 -4.20 6.14 -18.29
C TYR A 160 -5.65 5.68 -18.02
N LEU A 161 -5.98 4.50 -18.52
CA LEU A 161 -7.11 3.70 -18.03
C LEU A 161 -6.58 2.68 -17.02
N ILE A 162 -7.12 2.69 -15.81
CA ILE A 162 -6.64 1.86 -14.69
C ILE A 162 -7.69 0.84 -14.31
N SER A 163 -7.28 -0.42 -14.24
CA SER A 163 -8.05 -1.49 -13.60
C SER A 163 -7.30 -2.00 -12.37
N VAL A 164 -8.03 -2.26 -11.29
CA VAL A 164 -7.50 -2.85 -10.06
C VAL A 164 -8.34 -4.08 -9.70
N GLU A 165 -7.67 -5.20 -9.50
CA GLU A 165 -8.28 -6.44 -9.02
C GLU A 165 -7.55 -6.95 -7.78
N PHE A 166 -8.26 -7.72 -6.97
CA PHE A 166 -7.73 -8.35 -5.76
C PHE A 166 -8.01 -9.84 -5.82
N ASP A 167 -7.01 -10.68 -5.57
CA ASP A 167 -7.22 -12.09 -5.27
C ASP A 167 -7.18 -12.28 -3.76
N TYR A 168 -8.26 -12.84 -3.24
CA TYR A 168 -8.40 -13.27 -1.87
C TYR A 168 -8.12 -14.76 -1.80
N GLU A 169 -7.01 -15.13 -1.16
CA GLU A 169 -6.70 -16.53 -0.87
C GLU A 169 -7.23 -16.89 0.51
N TYR A 170 -8.09 -17.91 0.56
CA TYR A 170 -8.67 -18.45 1.78
C TYR A 170 -7.95 -19.72 2.22
N GLY A 171 -7.62 -19.79 3.50
CA GLY A 171 -6.85 -20.89 4.07
C GLY A 171 -6.64 -20.73 5.58
N GLU A 172 -5.49 -21.21 6.05
CA GLU A 172 -5.03 -21.02 7.42
C GLU A 172 -4.01 -19.86 7.43
N PRO A 173 -4.40 -18.63 7.82
CA PRO A 173 -3.45 -17.54 7.97
C PRO A 173 -2.49 -17.81 9.12
N ASP A 174 -1.34 -17.12 9.12
CA ASP A 174 -0.44 -17.07 10.28
C ASP A 174 -1.17 -16.58 11.55
N TYR A 175 -2.08 -15.62 11.38
CA TYR A 175 -2.99 -15.13 12.41
C TYR A 175 -4.36 -14.75 11.80
N PRO A 176 -5.47 -15.07 12.47
CA PRO A 176 -6.80 -14.66 12.02
C PRO A 176 -7.01 -13.14 12.09
N TYR A 177 -6.43 -12.45 13.07
CA TYR A 177 -6.67 -11.03 13.32
C TYR A 177 -5.44 -10.17 13.05
N TYR A 178 -5.64 -9.13 12.25
CA TYR A 178 -4.63 -8.14 11.87
C TYR A 178 -5.19 -6.76 12.17
N ALA A 179 -4.34 -5.85 12.64
CA ALA A 179 -4.65 -4.43 12.68
C ALA A 179 -3.46 -3.63 12.12
N VAL A 180 -3.77 -2.53 11.45
CA VAL A 180 -2.78 -1.65 10.82
C VAL A 180 -3.09 -0.20 11.18
N GLU A 181 -2.04 0.54 11.53
CA GLU A 181 -2.13 1.99 11.81
C GLU A 181 -0.99 2.73 11.10
N ARG A 182 -1.29 3.96 10.66
CA ARG A 182 -0.32 4.84 10.00
C ARG A 182 0.64 5.41 11.04
N VAL A 183 1.93 5.16 10.83
CA VAL A 183 3.00 5.85 11.59
C VAL A 183 3.26 7.21 10.95
N MET A 184 3.56 7.24 9.66
CA MET A 184 3.75 8.47 8.89
C MET A 184 3.31 8.28 7.44
N ALA A 185 2.82 9.34 6.79
CA ALA A 185 2.57 9.33 5.35
C ALA A 185 2.73 10.74 4.75
N TYR A 186 3.80 10.91 3.99
CA TYR A 186 4.09 12.08 3.16
C TYR A 186 4.23 11.59 1.72
N ASN A 187 3.09 11.27 1.13
CA ASN A 187 3.02 10.47 -0.10
C ASN A 187 1.87 10.91 -1.02
N SER A 188 1.32 12.11 -0.84
CA SER A 188 0.23 12.62 -1.68
C SER A 188 0.62 12.71 -3.15
N SER A 189 1.88 13.05 -3.44
CA SER A 189 2.52 13.01 -4.76
C SER A 189 4.02 12.76 -4.56
N SER A 190 4.79 12.71 -5.64
CA SER A 190 6.25 12.64 -5.58
C SER A 190 6.87 13.84 -4.86
N ILE A 191 6.32 15.04 -5.05
CA ILE A 191 6.84 16.31 -4.50
C ILE A 191 6.18 16.74 -3.18
N ASP A 192 5.08 16.09 -2.77
CA ASP A 192 4.53 16.22 -1.40
C ASP A 192 5.29 15.34 -0.39
N GLY A 193 6.37 14.68 -0.84
CA GLY A 193 7.30 13.97 0.01
C GLY A 193 8.11 14.90 0.92
N VAL A 194 8.86 14.29 1.84
CA VAL A 194 9.72 15.03 2.76
C VAL A 194 10.85 15.68 1.96
N PRO A 195 11.08 17.01 2.06
CA PRO A 195 12.20 17.68 1.41
C PRO A 195 13.54 17.09 1.86
N TYR A 196 14.44 16.81 0.93
CA TYR A 196 15.71 16.14 1.22
C TYR A 196 16.91 17.08 1.02
N GLY A 197 17.78 17.12 2.02
CA GLY A 197 18.97 17.96 2.04
C GLY A 197 18.74 19.44 2.33
N VAL A 198 17.53 19.79 2.77
CA VAL A 198 17.16 21.13 3.24
C VAL A 198 16.40 21.00 4.56
N ALA A 199 16.32 22.09 5.34
CA ALA A 199 15.53 22.11 6.56
C ALA A 199 14.02 22.04 6.25
N HIS A 200 13.27 21.35 7.10
CA HIS A 200 11.82 21.19 6.97
C HIS A 200 11.15 20.98 8.33
N ASP A 201 9.84 21.17 8.39
CA ASP A 201 9.03 21.00 9.61
C ASP A 201 8.18 19.71 9.60
N PHE A 202 8.46 18.79 8.67
CA PHE A 202 7.81 17.48 8.63
C PHE A 202 8.17 16.68 9.87
N ASP A 203 7.15 16.07 10.49
CA ASP A 203 7.33 15.26 11.67
C ASP A 203 7.64 13.81 11.28
N LEU A 204 8.88 13.40 11.54
CA LEU A 204 9.39 12.06 11.24
C LEU A 204 9.46 11.19 12.51
N ASP A 205 9.10 11.77 13.66
CA ASP A 205 9.14 11.15 14.96
C ASP A 205 7.71 10.79 15.39
N LYS A 206 7.53 9.61 15.98
CA LYS A 206 6.23 9.18 16.52
C LYS A 206 6.38 8.38 17.78
N SER A 207 5.40 8.48 18.68
CA SER A 207 5.21 7.52 19.76
C SER A 207 4.22 6.44 19.33
N VAL A 208 4.67 5.19 19.26
CA VAL A 208 3.86 4.03 18.84
C VAL A 208 3.63 3.11 20.04
N THR A 209 2.38 2.79 20.33
CA THR A 209 1.97 1.86 21.40
C THR A 209 1.31 0.63 20.78
N ILE A 210 1.83 -0.55 21.15
CA ILE A 210 1.40 -1.84 20.62
C ILE A 210 0.42 -2.51 21.61
N PRO A 211 -0.71 -3.09 21.16
CA PRO A 211 -1.64 -3.80 22.01
C PRO A 211 -1.00 -4.96 22.80
N GLU A 212 -1.50 -5.25 24.01
CA GLU A 212 -0.95 -6.29 24.90
C GLU A 212 -1.07 -7.71 24.33
N ASN A 213 -2.03 -7.96 23.45
CA ASN A 213 -2.27 -9.28 22.85
C ASN A 213 -1.61 -9.45 21.46
N ALA A 214 -0.74 -8.53 21.04
CA ALA A 214 0.04 -8.69 19.81
C ALA A 214 0.98 -9.90 19.91
N GLU A 215 0.94 -10.78 18.91
CA GLU A 215 1.82 -11.95 18.78
C GLU A 215 2.86 -11.75 17.66
N SER A 216 2.64 -10.76 16.79
CA SER A 216 3.59 -10.30 15.79
C SER A 216 3.42 -8.81 15.58
N THR A 217 4.55 -8.11 15.37
CA THR A 217 4.59 -6.69 15.00
C THR A 217 5.65 -6.49 13.92
N HIS A 218 5.29 -5.75 12.88
CA HIS A 218 6.23 -5.32 11.85
C HIS A 218 5.89 -3.91 11.34
N LEU A 219 6.88 -3.26 10.74
CA LEU A 219 6.67 -2.02 9.99
C LEU A 219 6.57 -2.33 8.50
N ARG A 220 5.68 -1.63 7.81
CA ARG A 220 5.54 -1.69 6.35
C ARG A 220 5.85 -0.30 5.80
N THR A 221 6.92 -0.19 5.01
CA THR A 221 7.36 1.08 4.42
C THR A 221 7.38 1.05 2.90
N ILE A 222 6.90 2.14 2.29
CA ILE A 222 7.06 2.43 0.86
C ILE A 222 7.74 3.80 0.73
N ILE A 223 8.88 3.84 0.05
CA ILE A 223 9.69 5.05 -0.15
C ILE A 223 10.18 5.14 -1.60
N SER A 224 10.11 6.34 -2.18
CA SER A 224 10.66 6.64 -3.51
C SER A 224 11.17 8.08 -3.55
N GLY A 225 12.40 8.27 -4.03
CA GLY A 225 13.01 9.59 -4.17
C GLY A 225 12.66 10.27 -5.50
N TRP A 226 12.46 11.58 -5.47
CA TRP A 226 12.24 12.43 -6.65
C TRP A 226 13.27 13.55 -6.69
N GLY A 227 13.58 14.03 -7.89
CA GLY A 227 14.40 15.20 -8.11
C GLY A 227 15.81 14.89 -8.55
N HIS A 228 16.47 15.94 -9.01
CA HIS A 228 17.81 15.90 -9.58
C HIS A 228 18.71 17.00 -9.00
N ALA A 229 18.53 17.27 -7.71
CA ALA A 229 19.28 18.23 -6.92
C ALA A 229 20.77 17.90 -6.78
N THR A 230 21.55 18.96 -6.63
CA THR A 230 23.02 18.95 -6.49
C THR A 230 23.44 19.14 -5.03
N PRO A 231 24.65 18.71 -4.63
CA PRO A 231 25.74 18.15 -5.44
C PRO A 231 25.50 16.71 -5.90
N TYR A 232 26.06 16.36 -7.06
CA TYR A 232 25.99 15.00 -7.59
C TYR A 232 26.93 14.05 -6.85
N ASP A 233 26.45 12.83 -6.65
CA ASP A 233 27.29 11.71 -6.28
C ASP A 233 28.18 11.22 -7.45
N PRO A 234 29.21 10.40 -7.17
CA PRO A 234 29.96 9.70 -8.21
C PRO A 234 29.05 9.00 -9.23
N GLY A 235 29.40 9.13 -10.51
CA GLY A 235 28.58 8.62 -11.61
C GLY A 235 27.46 9.56 -12.07
N ASN A 236 27.55 10.85 -11.71
CA ASN A 236 26.57 11.90 -12.07
C ASN A 236 25.15 11.57 -11.57
N ARG A 237 25.05 11.19 -10.29
CA ARG A 237 23.80 10.78 -9.65
C ARG A 237 23.30 11.89 -8.72
N PRO A 238 22.38 12.76 -9.17
CA PRO A 238 21.75 13.74 -8.30
C PRO A 238 20.68 13.14 -7.37
N CYS A 239 20.28 13.89 -6.35
CA CYS A 239 19.25 13.45 -5.40
C CYS A 239 17.85 13.98 -5.71
N ALA A 240 16.77 13.29 -5.34
CA ALA A 240 16.73 11.97 -4.68
C ALA A 240 16.40 10.82 -5.65
N GLU A 241 16.17 11.10 -6.94
CA GLU A 241 15.86 10.06 -7.93
C GLU A 241 17.05 9.13 -8.20
N TRP A 242 18.28 9.67 -8.24
CA TRP A 242 19.43 8.94 -8.78
C TRP A 242 20.48 8.55 -7.75
N CYS A 243 20.63 9.33 -6.68
CA CYS A 243 21.64 9.15 -5.65
C CYS A 243 21.26 7.98 -4.73
N PHE A 244 22.12 6.97 -4.66
CA PHE A 244 21.86 5.80 -3.82
C PHE A 244 22.07 6.17 -2.35
N ARG A 245 21.10 5.82 -1.50
CA ARG A 245 21.12 6.14 -0.08
C ARG A 245 20.73 4.94 0.76
N THR A 246 21.06 4.98 2.03
CA THR A 246 20.68 4.01 3.05
C THR A 246 20.05 4.75 4.22
N HIS A 247 18.72 4.79 4.24
CA HIS A 247 17.97 5.39 5.34
C HIS A 247 17.78 4.40 6.48
N HIS A 248 17.43 4.88 7.66
CA HIS A 248 17.21 4.03 8.83
C HIS A 248 15.85 4.30 9.46
N ILE A 249 15.28 3.26 10.06
CA ILE A 249 14.26 3.45 11.09
C ILE A 249 14.98 3.31 12.43
N LYS A 250 14.88 4.33 13.28
CA LYS A 250 15.35 4.26 14.66
C LYS A 250 14.19 3.94 15.57
N ILE A 251 14.44 3.04 16.53
CA ILE A 251 13.50 2.68 17.59
C ILE A 251 14.16 3.06 18.91
N ASN A 252 13.51 3.93 19.70
CA ASN A 252 14.08 4.47 20.94
C ASN A 252 15.44 5.16 20.73
N GLY A 253 15.56 5.89 19.61
CA GLY A 253 16.77 6.62 19.21
C GLY A 253 17.93 5.75 18.71
N ALA A 254 17.77 4.43 18.64
CA ALA A 254 18.78 3.51 18.13
C ALA A 254 18.38 2.99 16.73
N PRO A 255 19.28 3.00 15.73
CA PRO A 255 19.02 2.38 14.43
C PRO A 255 18.61 0.91 14.60
N ALA A 256 17.43 0.56 14.09
CA ALA A 256 16.86 -0.78 14.20
C ALA A 256 16.73 -1.46 12.84
N PHE A 257 16.36 -0.70 11.81
CA PHE A 257 16.15 -1.20 10.45
C PHE A 257 16.81 -0.31 9.41
N GLU A 258 17.18 -0.90 8.28
CA GLU A 258 17.95 -0.25 7.21
C GLU A 258 17.20 -0.35 5.87
N HIS A 259 17.04 0.78 5.20
CA HIS A 259 16.41 0.90 3.89
C HIS A 259 17.41 1.35 2.83
N TYR A 260 18.08 0.38 2.21
CA TYR A 260 18.94 0.65 1.07
C TYR A 260 18.13 0.97 -0.20
N MET A 261 18.32 2.19 -0.71
CA MET A 261 17.78 2.74 -1.96
C MET A 261 18.82 2.56 -3.09
N GLY A 262 19.15 1.31 -3.38
CA GLY A 262 20.14 0.94 -4.40
C GLY A 262 19.55 0.68 -5.80
N PRO A 263 20.39 0.24 -6.75
CA PRO A 263 19.92 -0.22 -8.05
C PRO A 263 19.09 -1.50 -7.91
N ILE A 264 17.95 -1.58 -8.61
CA ILE A 264 17.05 -2.73 -8.56
C ILE A 264 16.91 -3.46 -9.91
N GLY A 265 17.68 -3.06 -10.93
CA GLY A 265 17.75 -3.74 -12.21
C GLY A 265 16.75 -3.22 -13.25
N CYS A 266 16.66 -1.91 -13.45
CA CYS A 266 15.67 -1.33 -14.37
C CYS A 266 15.81 -1.82 -15.82
N ALA A 267 17.04 -2.11 -16.27
CA ALA A 267 17.29 -2.68 -17.59
C ALA A 267 16.72 -4.10 -17.78
N GLN A 268 16.36 -4.80 -16.70
CA GLN A 268 15.73 -6.12 -16.71
C GLN A 268 14.21 -6.06 -16.54
N ASN A 269 13.61 -4.86 -16.50
CA ASN A 269 12.17 -4.71 -16.31
C ASN A 269 11.40 -5.47 -17.42
N PRO A 270 10.46 -6.37 -17.07
CA PRO A 270 9.61 -7.06 -18.06
C PRO A 270 8.79 -6.09 -18.93
N VAL A 271 8.43 -4.91 -18.39
CA VAL A 271 7.84 -3.80 -19.15
C VAL A 271 8.95 -3.08 -19.94
N ASN A 272 9.50 -3.77 -20.95
CA ASN A 272 10.68 -3.38 -21.72
C ASN A 272 10.40 -2.59 -23.02
N ASN A 273 9.14 -2.25 -23.31
CA ASN A 273 8.72 -1.53 -24.52
C ASN A 273 8.74 0.00 -24.35
N GLN A 274 9.35 0.51 -23.30
CA GLN A 274 9.31 1.92 -22.88
C GLN A 274 10.13 2.91 -23.74
N ASN A 275 10.73 2.46 -24.85
CA ASN A 275 11.46 3.35 -25.75
C ASN A 275 10.52 4.36 -26.43
N PRO A 276 10.91 5.64 -26.60
CA PRO A 276 12.26 6.20 -26.40
C PRO A 276 12.56 6.73 -24.98
N GLY A 277 11.74 6.42 -23.97
CA GLY A 277 11.95 6.87 -22.59
C GLY A 277 13.27 6.38 -21.98
N ASN A 278 13.77 7.09 -20.97
CA ASN A 278 15.03 6.76 -20.30
C ASN A 278 14.81 5.69 -19.21
N TRP A 279 14.31 4.51 -19.57
CA TRP A 279 13.80 3.52 -18.60
C TRP A 279 14.87 2.56 -18.05
N THR A 280 15.98 2.36 -18.74
CA THR A 280 16.98 1.33 -18.38
C THR A 280 17.94 1.70 -17.25
N PRO A 281 18.30 2.99 -17.00
CA PRO A 281 19.19 3.33 -15.89
C PRO A 281 18.51 3.17 -14.52
N ASP A 282 19.24 2.58 -13.57
CA ASP A 282 18.77 2.41 -12.20
C ASP A 282 18.62 3.73 -11.45
N ARG A 283 17.40 3.96 -10.94
CA ARG A 283 17.10 4.95 -9.91
C ARG A 283 17.38 4.38 -8.53
N ALA A 284 17.33 5.24 -7.52
CA ALA A 284 17.52 4.87 -6.13
C ALA A 284 16.27 4.15 -5.59
N GLY A 285 16.25 2.83 -5.70
CA GLY A 285 15.21 1.96 -5.12
C GLY A 285 13.91 1.87 -5.90
N TRP A 286 13.84 2.32 -7.15
CA TRP A 286 12.66 2.17 -8.02
C TRP A 286 13.04 2.13 -9.51
N CYS A 287 12.09 1.76 -10.37
CA CYS A 287 12.24 1.79 -11.84
C CYS A 287 10.97 2.31 -12.53
N PRO A 288 11.10 3.02 -13.66
CA PRO A 288 9.97 3.32 -14.54
C PRO A 288 9.26 2.06 -14.99
N GLY A 289 7.92 2.06 -14.96
CA GLY A 289 7.10 0.90 -15.32
C GLY A 289 7.24 -0.27 -14.35
N MET A 290 7.40 -0.01 -13.05
CA MET A 290 7.61 -1.04 -12.03
C MET A 290 6.95 -0.64 -10.70
N GLU A 291 6.67 -1.64 -9.89
CA GLU A 291 6.31 -1.50 -8.48
C GLU A 291 7.44 -0.80 -7.70
N VAL A 292 7.08 0.13 -6.81
CA VAL A 292 8.01 0.60 -5.79
C VAL A 292 8.06 -0.48 -4.70
N PRO A 293 9.25 -0.98 -4.31
CA PRO A 293 9.37 -2.06 -3.34
C PRO A 293 8.71 -1.72 -2.01
N THR A 294 7.92 -2.67 -1.48
CA THR A 294 7.47 -2.63 -0.09
C THR A 294 8.56 -3.21 0.80
N ARG A 295 8.94 -2.47 1.84
CA ARG A 295 9.93 -2.87 2.84
C ARG A 295 9.19 -3.33 4.09
N ILE A 296 9.51 -4.54 4.55
CA ILE A 296 8.89 -5.16 5.73
C ILE A 296 9.95 -5.37 6.81
N ASP A 297 9.80 -4.64 7.91
CA ASP A 297 10.73 -4.67 9.03
C ASP A 297 10.10 -5.40 10.20
N ASN A 298 10.49 -6.67 10.37
CA ASN A 298 9.97 -7.51 11.44
C ASN A 298 10.70 -7.23 12.75
N PHE A 299 9.96 -6.93 13.82
CA PHE A 299 10.54 -6.94 15.16
C PHE A 299 10.85 -8.38 15.57
N THR A 300 11.94 -8.58 16.31
CA THR A 300 12.33 -9.91 16.80
C THR A 300 11.34 -10.45 17.84
N GLU A 301 10.73 -9.55 18.61
CA GLU A 301 9.65 -9.84 19.54
C GLU A 301 8.41 -9.03 19.14
N ALA A 302 7.22 -9.47 19.55
CA ALA A 302 5.96 -8.83 19.15
C ALA A 302 5.76 -7.40 19.66
N MET A 303 6.65 -6.85 20.49
CA MET A 303 6.51 -5.52 21.10
C MET A 303 5.22 -5.33 21.93
N ALA A 304 4.53 -6.42 22.28
CA ALA A 304 3.22 -6.40 22.91
C ALA A 304 3.19 -5.59 24.22
N GLY A 305 2.22 -4.69 24.35
CA GLY A 305 2.05 -3.82 25.51
C GLY A 305 3.11 -2.73 25.67
N ASN A 306 4.09 -2.64 24.77
CA ASN A 306 5.15 -1.64 24.84
C ASN A 306 4.79 -0.38 24.04
N THR A 307 5.30 0.76 24.53
CA THR A 307 5.39 2.00 23.77
C THR A 307 6.85 2.23 23.37
N PHE A 308 7.10 2.59 22.13
CA PHE A 308 8.42 2.99 21.64
C PHE A 308 8.35 4.30 20.84
N THR A 309 9.48 4.99 20.76
CA THR A 309 9.64 6.10 19.81
C THR A 309 10.15 5.55 18.49
N TYR A 310 9.53 5.99 17.41
CA TYR A 310 9.90 5.73 16.03
C TYR A 310 10.48 7.01 15.44
N GLU A 311 11.52 6.89 14.61
CA GLU A 311 12.06 7.98 13.79
C GLU A 311 12.42 7.40 12.41
N TYR A 312 12.00 8.05 11.32
CA TYR A 312 12.53 7.77 9.99
C TYR A 312 13.70 8.70 9.68
N ASP A 313 14.91 8.16 9.72
CA ASP A 313 16.17 8.87 9.58
C ASP A 313 16.71 8.77 8.15
N TYR A 314 16.56 9.85 7.38
CA TYR A 314 17.15 9.92 6.04
C TYR A 314 18.67 10.12 6.14
N GLU A 315 19.47 9.26 5.47
CA GLU A 315 20.92 9.48 5.33
C GLU A 315 21.29 10.94 5.03
N ASP A 316 22.22 11.48 5.80
CA ASP A 316 22.65 12.86 5.71
C ASP A 316 23.14 13.24 4.30
N TRP A 317 22.56 14.32 3.77
CA TRP A 317 23.01 14.99 2.56
C TRP A 317 22.59 16.45 2.63
N THR A 318 23.20 17.33 1.84
CA THR A 318 22.85 18.75 1.82
C THR A 318 22.69 19.21 0.39
N ASN A 319 21.49 19.72 0.07
CA ASN A 319 21.23 20.37 -1.20
C ASN A 319 22.03 21.68 -1.25
N ASN A 320 22.84 21.87 -2.28
CA ASN A 320 23.54 23.13 -2.50
C ASN A 320 22.69 24.16 -3.25
N GLU A 321 21.44 23.81 -3.57
CA GLU A 321 20.40 24.62 -4.22
C GLU A 321 20.81 25.13 -5.62
N GLN A 322 21.73 24.43 -6.29
CA GLN A 322 22.20 24.81 -7.64
C GLN A 322 21.39 24.14 -8.76
N ASN A 323 20.56 23.13 -8.47
CA ASN A 323 19.78 22.42 -9.48
C ASN A 323 18.47 21.80 -8.95
N GLY A 324 17.54 22.65 -8.51
CA GLY A 324 16.22 22.20 -8.05
C GLY A 324 16.23 21.48 -6.71
N ASP A 325 15.13 20.79 -6.43
CA ASP A 325 14.82 20.20 -5.14
C ASP A 325 14.83 18.67 -5.18
N ALA A 326 14.84 18.06 -4.00
CA ALA A 326 14.79 16.63 -3.80
C ALA A 326 13.73 16.30 -2.75
N TYR A 327 12.99 15.22 -2.95
CA TYR A 327 11.94 14.78 -2.04
C TYR A 327 11.94 13.27 -1.87
N TYR A 328 11.58 12.79 -0.68
CA TYR A 328 11.22 11.40 -0.45
C TYR A 328 9.74 11.28 -0.13
N ALA A 329 8.97 10.75 -1.09
CA ALA A 329 7.62 10.31 -0.81
C ALA A 329 7.73 9.05 0.06
N THR A 330 7.19 9.08 1.28
CA THR A 330 7.38 8.01 2.27
C THR A 330 6.09 7.73 3.01
N SER A 331 5.72 6.46 3.15
CA SER A 331 4.68 6.01 4.06
C SER A 331 5.17 4.83 4.86
N THR A 332 4.93 4.88 6.17
CA THR A 332 5.19 3.76 7.08
C THR A 332 3.94 3.47 7.89
N PHE A 333 3.59 2.19 7.94
CA PHE A 333 2.52 1.63 8.75
C PHE A 333 3.12 0.67 9.78
N VAL A 334 2.47 0.57 10.93
CA VAL A 334 2.72 -0.49 11.90
C VAL A 334 1.59 -1.51 11.79
N VAL A 335 1.94 -2.78 11.68
CA VAL A 335 1.01 -3.89 11.54
C VAL A 335 1.20 -4.81 12.74
N VAL A 336 0.10 -5.21 13.36
CA VAL A 336 0.08 -6.14 14.50
C VAL A 336 -0.84 -7.31 14.18
N LYS A 337 -0.47 -8.50 14.66
CA LYS A 337 -1.22 -9.73 14.40
C LYS A 337 -1.45 -10.52 15.68
N SER A 338 -2.57 -11.23 15.79
CA SER A 338 -2.92 -12.05 16.96
C SER A 338 -3.92 -13.16 16.61
N ASN A 339 -3.91 -14.23 17.41
CA ASN A 339 -4.92 -15.29 17.43
C ASN A 339 -6.21 -14.87 18.12
N THR A 340 -6.20 -13.72 18.79
CA THR A 340 -7.38 -13.07 19.39
C THR A 340 -7.66 -11.75 18.68
N GLU A 341 -8.90 -11.27 18.72
CA GLU A 341 -9.26 -9.97 18.16
C GLU A 341 -8.31 -8.89 18.70
N ILE A 342 -7.73 -8.08 17.80
CA ILE A 342 -6.67 -7.14 18.13
C ILE A 342 -7.06 -5.72 17.71
N GLU A 343 -6.89 -4.81 18.65
CA GLU A 343 -7.08 -3.38 18.42
C GLU A 343 -5.94 -2.80 17.58
N LYS A 344 -6.17 -1.63 16.99
CA LYS A 344 -5.11 -0.91 16.30
C LYS A 344 -4.00 -0.47 17.26
N PRO A 345 -2.74 -0.45 16.81
CA PRO A 345 -1.69 0.31 17.48
C PRO A 345 -2.11 1.77 17.63
N THR A 346 -1.69 2.42 18.71
CA THR A 346 -1.89 3.87 18.87
C THR A 346 -0.64 4.62 18.46
N VAL A 347 -0.78 5.58 17.55
CA VAL A 347 0.31 6.45 17.10
C VAL A 347 0.02 7.89 17.53
N ASN A 348 0.98 8.52 18.20
CA ASN A 348 0.92 9.94 18.59
C ASN A 348 2.16 10.68 18.08
N ASP A 349 2.01 11.99 17.91
CA ASP A 349 3.12 12.93 17.67
C ASP A 349 4.04 13.04 18.90
#